data_AF-A0A3D3S710-F1
#
_entry.id   AF-A0A3D3S710-F1
#
_cell.length_a   1.000
_cell.length_b   1.000
_cell.length_c   1.000
_cell.angle_alpha   90.00
_cell.angle_beta   90.00
_cell.angle_gamma   90.00
#
_symmetry.space_group_name_H-M   'P 1'
#
loop_
_entity.id
_entity.type
_entity.pdbx_description
1 polymer ?
#
loop_
_entity_poly.entity_id
_entity_poly.type
_entity_poly.pdbx_seq_one_letter_code
_entity_poly.pdbx_strand_id
1 'polypeptide(L)' 'MILLASDDATVMDRWAIAIGGRGTLVRRVTDMASVEGALAGRQPAVLLLDLALSDIAGAAGTATPSS' A
#
# COMPACT_ATOMS: atom_id res chain seq x y z
N MET A 1 9.28 8.40 4.20
CA MET A 1 8.09 8.46 3.33
C MET A 1 7.19 7.29 3.67
N ILE A 2 5.89 7.52 3.78
CA ILE A 2 4.87 6.48 3.95
C ILE A 2 4.13 6.31 2.62
N LEU A 3 3.94 5.08 2.17
CA LEU A 3 3.11 4.75 1.00
C LEU A 3 1.77 4.18 1.49
N LEU A 4 0.67 4.81 1.06
CA LEU A 4 -0.70 4.38 1.31
C LEU A 4 -1.32 3.86 0.02
N ALA A 5 -1.81 2.64 0.04
CA ALA A 5 -2.41 1.98 -1.10
C ALA A 5 -3.81 1.48 -0.77
N SER A 6 -4.83 2.08 -1.38
CA SER A 6 -6.25 1.67 -1.29
C SER A 6 -7.02 2.34 -2.44
N ASP A 7 -8.04 1.68 -2.96
CA ASP A 7 -8.99 2.26 -3.91
C ASP A 7 -10.12 3.05 -3.20
N ASP A 8 -10.24 2.92 -1.87
CA ASP A 8 -11.14 3.71 -1.04
C ASP A 8 -10.47 5.02 -0.56
N ALA A 9 -10.89 6.14 -1.15
CA ALA A 9 -10.43 7.47 -0.79
C ALA A 9 -10.69 7.84 0.69
N THR A 10 -11.79 7.34 1.26
CA THR A 10 -12.16 7.60 2.66
C THR A 10 -11.19 6.92 3.61
N VAL A 11 -10.79 5.68 3.30
CA VAL A 11 -9.77 4.94 4.07
C VAL A 11 -8.42 5.64 3.97
N MET A 12 -8.02 6.04 2.77
CA MET A 12 -6.77 6.80 2.56
C MET A 12 -6.72 8.10 3.36
N ASP A 13 -7.84 8.84 3.42
CA ASP A 13 -7.91 10.08 4.21
C ASP A 13 -7.81 9.83 5.71
N ARG A 14 -8.54 8.83 6.23
CA ARG A 14 -8.47 8.45 7.65
C ARG A 14 -7.06 8.03 8.06
N TRP A 15 -6.40 7.20 7.25
CA TRP A 15 -5.02 6.80 7.51
C TRP A 15 -4.05 7.96 7.42
N ALA A 16 -4.17 8.81 6.40
CA ALA A 16 -3.31 9.98 6.26
C ALA A 16 -3.46 10.94 7.45
N ILE A 17 -4.66 11.12 8.01
CA ILE A 17 -4.86 11.90 9.24
C ILE A 17 -4.21 11.20 10.43
N ALA A 18 -4.40 9.90 10.59
CA ALA A 18 -3.87 9.14 11.73
C ALA A 18 -2.33 9.11 11.78
N ILE A 19 -1.68 9.08 10.63
CA ILE A 19 -0.20 8.97 10.51
C ILE A 19 0.48 10.30 10.14
N GLY A 20 -0.30 11.27 9.66
CA GLY A 20 0.17 12.54 9.13
C GLY A 20 0.57 13.50 10.23
N GLY A 21 1.84 13.44 10.63
CA GLY A 21 2.48 14.43 11.48
C GLY A 21 3.23 15.51 10.70
N ARG A 22 3.72 16.52 11.41
CA ARG A 22 4.57 17.58 10.82
C ARG A 22 5.82 16.95 10.20
N GLY A 23 6.01 17.15 8.89
CA GLY A 23 7.16 16.63 8.14
C GLY A 23 6.99 15.20 7.59
N THR A 24 5.85 14.54 7.83
CA THR A 24 5.57 13.22 7.24
C THR A 24 5.20 13.37 5.76
N LEU A 25 6.04 12.86 4.87
CA LEU A 25 5.71 12.73 3.45
C LEU A 25 4.88 11.46 3.22
N VAL A 26 3.61 11.64 2.87
CA VAL A 26 2.66 10.58 2.51
C VAL A 26 2.48 10.56 0.99
N ARG A 27 2.71 9.40 0.37
CA ARG A 27 2.35 9.13 -1.03
C ARG A 27 1.13 8.22 -1.04
N ARG A 28 0.12 8.56 -1.85
CA ARG A 28 -1.12 7.78 -2.01
C ARG A 28 -1.14 7.17 -3.40
N VAL A 29 -1.62 5.93 -3.50
CA VAL A 29 -1.80 5.18 -4.75
C VAL A 29 -3.09 4.36 -4.67
N THR A 30 -3.73 4.13 -5.82
CA THR A 30 -5.08 3.54 -5.92
C THR A 30 -5.12 2.20 -6.64
N ASP A 31 -3.97 1.69 -7.08
CA ASP A 31 -3.84 0.45 -7.84
C ASP A 31 -2.45 -0.17 -7.64
N MET A 32 -2.32 -1.44 -7.98
CA MET A 32 -1.09 -2.20 -7.72
C MET A 32 0.07 -1.81 -8.63
N ALA A 33 -0.21 -1.49 -9.89
CA ALA A 33 0.81 -0.98 -10.81
C ALA A 33 1.50 0.28 -10.26
N SER A 34 0.74 1.17 -9.62
CA SER A 34 1.25 2.36 -8.95
C SER A 34 2.02 2.05 -7.68
N VAL A 35 1.66 0.99 -6.95
CA VAL A 35 2.44 0.48 -5.80
C VAL A 35 3.80 0.00 -6.28
N GLU A 36 3.84 -0.87 -7.30
CA GLU A 36 5.08 -1.40 -7.88
C GLU A 36 5.99 -0.28 -8.40
N GLY A 37 5.41 0.66 -9.17
CA GLY A 37 6.14 1.83 -9.65
C GLY A 37 6.65 2.74 -8.52
N ALA A 38 5.94 2.80 -7.39
CA ALA A 38 6.40 3.55 -6.22
C ALA A 38 7.58 2.86 -5.50
N LEU A 39 7.59 1.52 -5.47
CA LEU A 39 8.64 0.72 -4.84
C LEU A 39 9.90 0.61 -5.70
N ALA A 40 9.77 0.65 -7.03
CA ALA A 40 10.89 0.52 -7.97
C ALA A 40 11.96 1.62 -7.84
N GLY A 41 11.59 2.81 -7.34
CA GLY A 41 12.50 3.96 -7.25
C GLY A 41 13.04 4.26 -5.85
N ARG A 42 12.27 3.96 -4.79
CA ARG A 42 12.63 4.23 -3.38
C ARG A 42 11.86 3.31 -2.45
N GLN A 43 12.52 2.80 -1.42
CA GLN A 43 11.86 2.04 -0.37
C GLN A 43 11.13 2.99 0.61
N PRO A 44 9.80 2.88 0.78
CA PRO A 44 9.10 3.60 1.84
C PRO A 44 9.53 3.04 3.20
N ALA A 45 9.49 3.89 4.24
CA ALA A 45 9.74 3.44 5.61
C ALA A 45 8.57 2.61 6.16
N VAL A 46 7.36 2.90 5.65
CA VAL A 46 6.12 2.21 6.00
C VAL A 46 5.28 2.07 4.73
N LEU A 47 4.76 0.87 4.48
CA LEU A 47 3.74 0.58 3.48
C LEU A 47 2.45 0.20 4.23
N LEU A 48 1.38 0.95 4.01
CA LEU A 48 0.03 0.55 4.40
C LEU A 48 -0.72 0.15 3.14
N LEU A 49 -1.16 -1.09 3.10
CA LEU A 49 -1.78 -1.71 1.95
C LEU A 49 -3.16 -2.24 2.33
N ASP A 50 -4.17 -1.77 1.63
CA ASP A 50 -5.51 -2.34 1.68
C ASP A 50 -5.51 -3.71 0.99
N LEU A 51 -5.92 -4.75 1.72
CA LEU A 51 -5.95 -6.11 1.20
C LEU A 51 -7.05 -6.33 0.16
N ALA A 52 -8.06 -5.46 0.13
CA ALA A 52 -9.09 -5.45 -0.89
C ALA A 52 -8.65 -4.74 -2.19
N LEU A 53 -7.47 -4.10 -2.19
CA LEU A 53 -6.95 -3.42 -3.38
C LEU A 53 -6.85 -4.42 -4.52
N SER A 54 -7.70 -4.21 -5.52
CA SER A 54 -7.93 -5.10 -6.65
C SER A 54 -6.61 -5.38 -7.38
N ASP A 55 -6.02 -6.54 -7.08
CA ASP A 55 -4.84 -7.22 -7.68
C ASP A 55 -4.16 -8.14 -6.65
N ILE A 56 -4.41 -7.96 -5.35
CA ILE A 56 -3.90 -8.87 -4.29
C ILE A 56 -4.53 -10.27 -4.39
N ALA A 57 -5.61 -10.43 -5.17
CA ALA A 57 -6.18 -11.73 -5.52
C ALA A 57 -5.23 -12.65 -6.31
N GLY A 58 -4.02 -12.20 -6.67
CA GLY A 58 -2.92 -13.05 -7.14
C GLY A 58 -2.09 -13.74 -6.04
N ALA A 59 -2.22 -13.33 -4.76
CA ALA A 59 -1.47 -13.88 -3.64
C ALA A 59 -2.25 -14.91 -2.80
N ALA A 60 -3.31 -15.51 -3.35
CA ALA A 60 -3.85 -16.78 -2.86
C ALA A 60 -2.87 -17.92 -3.24
N GLY A 61 -1.68 -17.90 -2.63
CA GLY A 61 -0.56 -18.77 -2.98
C GLY A 61 0.47 -18.85 -1.87
N THR A 62 0.04 -18.85 -0.60
CA THR A 62 0.90 -19.33 0.48
C THR A 62 1.05 -20.84 0.33
N ALA A 63 2.12 -21.21 -0.37
CA ALA A 63 2.82 -22.50 -0.38
C ALA A 63 2.27 -23.59 0.55
N THR A 64 1.79 -24.69 -0.04
CA THR A 64 1.85 -26.01 0.58
C THR A 64 3.17 -26.65 0.12
N PRO A 65 4.13 -26.99 1.00
CA PRO A 65 5.26 -27.81 0.60
C PRO A 65 4.74 -29.24 0.40
N SER A 66 4.71 -29.72 -0.84
CA SER A 66 4.54 -31.15 -1.11
C SER A 66 5.85 -31.86 -0.81
N SER A 67 5.68 -32.97 -0.09
CA SER A 67 6.66 -33.89 0.49
C SER A 67 7.62 -34.52 -0.51
#